data_AF-Q4KA36-F1
#
_entry.id   AF-Q4KA36-F1
#
_cell.length_a   1.000
_cell.length_b   1.000
_cell.length_c   1.000
_cell.angle_alpha   90.00
_cell.angle_beta   90.00
_cell.angle_gamma   90.00
#
_symmetry.space_group_name_H-M   'P 1'
#
loop_
_entity.id
_entity.type
_entity.pdbx_description
1 polymer ?
#
loop_
_entity_poly.entity_id
_entity_poly.type
_entity_poly.pdbx_seq_one_letter_code
_entity_poly.pdbx_strand_id
1 'polypeptide(L)'
;MSAWLLRGGLLVLVLASYWGIYQHGRSNESAEWQARWNARDAGDKQAWAIYERAERDKEQDRQNSINKAVQDGQRKIDSAIADAVTARAAAGSLQRTVDDLTERLKRTPSSNSCTAAASQAAARTALVLADLFKRADQRAGDLAADADQSRSRGVTCEQAYDGVWK
;
A
#
# COMPACT_ATOMS: atom_id res chain seq x y z
N MET A 1 -48.60 -11.65 -84.33
CA MET A 1 -47.43 -11.39 -83.45
C MET A 1 -46.30 -12.32 -83.87
N SER A 2 -45.12 -11.81 -84.22
CA SER A 2 -44.03 -12.67 -84.71
C SER A 2 -43.54 -13.59 -83.59
N ALA A 3 -43.34 -14.87 -83.90
CA ALA A 3 -42.89 -15.89 -82.93
C ALA A 3 -41.61 -15.50 -82.17
N TRP A 4 -40.81 -14.60 -82.74
CA TRP A 4 -39.61 -14.02 -82.14
C TRP A 4 -39.89 -13.12 -80.93
N LEU A 5 -40.95 -12.30 -80.95
CA LEU A 5 -41.31 -11.44 -79.81
C LEU A 5 -41.81 -12.25 -78.62
N LEU A 6 -42.57 -13.32 -78.88
CA LEU A 6 -43.03 -14.24 -77.83
C LEU A 6 -41.86 -14.99 -77.18
N ARG A 7 -40.91 -15.49 -77.99
CA ARG A 7 -39.70 -16.16 -77.47
C ARG A 7 -38.81 -15.21 -76.68
N GLY A 8 -38.63 -13.98 -77.15
CA GLY A 8 -37.85 -12.94 -76.44
C GLY A 8 -38.47 -12.56 -75.09
N GLY A 9 -39.79 -12.34 -75.04
CA GLY A 9 -40.49 -12.04 -73.80
C GLY A 9 -40.41 -13.19 -72.78
N LEU A 10 -40.49 -14.44 -73.25
CA LEU A 10 -40.38 -15.62 -72.39
C LEU A 10 -38.97 -15.76 -71.78
N LEU A 11 -37.93 -15.50 -72.57
CA LEU A 11 -36.54 -15.47 -72.07
C LEU A 11 -36.33 -14.39 -70.99
N VAL A 12 -36.88 -13.18 -71.19
CA VAL A 12 -36.78 -12.10 -70.20
C VAL A 12 -37.48 -12.48 -68.89
N LEU A 13 -38.66 -13.12 -68.96
CA LEU A 13 -39.37 -13.58 -67.76
C LEU A 13 -38.59 -14.64 -67.00
N VAL A 14 -37.92 -15.56 -67.70
CA VAL A 14 -37.06 -16.59 -67.07
C VAL A 14 -35.84 -15.97 -66.40
N LEU A 15 -35.19 -14.98 -67.04
CA LEU A 15 -34.05 -14.29 -66.43
C LEU A 15 -34.48 -13.45 -65.22
N ALA A 16 -35.62 -12.77 -65.30
CA ALA A 16 -36.17 -11.99 -64.19
C ALA A 16 -36.56 -12.87 -62.99
N SER A 17 -37.17 -14.04 -63.24
CA SER A 17 -37.51 -14.97 -62.16
C SER A 17 -36.28 -15.57 -61.51
N TYR A 18 -35.27 -15.98 -62.30
CA TYR A 18 -34.00 -16.47 -61.78
C TYR A 18 -33.28 -15.40 -60.94
N TRP A 19 -33.24 -14.16 -61.44
CA TRP A 19 -32.65 -13.03 -60.72
C TRP A 19 -33.38 -12.77 -59.39
N GLY A 20 -34.71 -12.80 -59.38
CA GLY A 20 -35.51 -12.63 -58.16
C GLY A 20 -35.20 -13.70 -57.11
N ILE A 21 -35.14 -14.98 -57.52
CA ILE A 21 -34.80 -16.10 -56.64
C ILE A 21 -33.37 -15.94 -56.09
N TYR A 22 -32.41 -15.58 -56.94
CA TYR A 22 -31.02 -15.38 -56.52
C TYR A 22 -30.87 -14.24 -55.51
N GLN A 23 -31.51 -13.08 -55.76
CA GLN A 23 -31.48 -11.96 -54.84
C GLN A 23 -32.16 -12.28 -53.51
N HIS A 24 -33.29 -13.01 -53.55
CA HIS A 24 -33.98 -13.46 -52.35
C HIS A 24 -33.12 -14.43 -51.52
N GLY A 25 -32.46 -15.39 -52.17
CA GLY A 25 -31.52 -16.29 -51.51
C GLY A 25 -30.37 -15.52 -50.86
N ARG A 26 -29.78 -14.56 -51.57
CA ARG A 26 -28.72 -13.70 -51.03
C ARG A 26 -29.17 -12.86 -49.85
N SER A 27 -30.37 -12.27 -49.91
CA SER A 27 -30.88 -11.46 -48.80
C SER A 27 -31.09 -12.32 -47.56
N ASN A 28 -31.63 -13.53 -47.71
CA ASN A 28 -31.86 -14.45 -46.59
C ASN A 28 -30.55 -14.91 -45.96
N GLU A 29 -29.57 -15.34 -46.77
CA GLU A 29 -28.23 -15.71 -46.31
C GLU A 29 -27.55 -14.53 -45.60
N SER A 30 -27.59 -13.33 -46.20
CA SER A 30 -26.98 -12.15 -45.58
C SER A 30 -27.62 -11.79 -44.24
N ALA A 31 -28.95 -11.91 -44.12
CA ALA A 31 -29.67 -11.65 -42.88
C ALA A 31 -29.35 -12.69 -41.81
N GLU A 32 -29.28 -13.97 -42.19
CA GLU A 32 -28.92 -15.05 -41.27
C GLU A 32 -27.49 -14.89 -40.76
N TRP A 33 -26.52 -14.65 -41.65
CA TRP A 33 -25.14 -14.40 -41.27
C TRP A 33 -25.02 -13.16 -40.38
N GLN A 34 -25.69 -12.06 -40.72
CA GLN A 34 -25.69 -10.85 -39.88
C GLN A 34 -26.26 -11.13 -38.49
N ALA A 35 -27.33 -11.91 -38.38
CA ALA A 35 -27.92 -12.28 -37.10
C ALA A 35 -26.94 -13.13 -36.25
N ARG A 36 -26.26 -14.10 -36.86
CA ARG A 36 -25.24 -14.93 -36.19
C ARG A 36 -24.06 -14.08 -35.71
N TRP A 37 -23.59 -13.15 -36.54
CA TRP A 37 -22.53 -12.21 -36.18
C TRP A 37 -22.94 -11.29 -35.03
N ASN A 38 -24.11 -10.67 -35.11
CA ASN A 38 -24.62 -9.80 -34.05
C ASN A 38 -24.77 -10.55 -32.72
N ALA A 39 -25.27 -11.80 -32.75
CA ALA A 39 -25.38 -12.63 -31.56
C ALA A 39 -24.01 -12.95 -30.96
N ARG A 40 -23.01 -13.25 -31.80
CA ARG A 40 -21.64 -13.49 -31.36
C ARG A 40 -21.00 -12.23 -30.77
N ASP A 41 -21.09 -11.09 -31.45
CA ASP A 41 -20.53 -9.82 -30.98
C ASP A 41 -21.18 -9.37 -29.67
N ALA A 42 -22.49 -9.63 -29.49
CA ALA A 42 -23.17 -9.38 -28.23
C ALA A 42 -22.63 -10.29 -27.10
N GLY A 43 -22.44 -11.58 -27.39
CA GLY A 43 -21.82 -12.53 -26.47
C GLY A 43 -20.38 -12.15 -26.10
N ASP A 44 -19.57 -11.77 -27.09
CA ASP A 44 -18.18 -11.36 -26.91
C ASP A 44 -18.11 -10.08 -26.06
N LYS A 45 -18.98 -9.09 -26.30
CA LYS A 45 -19.07 -7.88 -25.48
C LYS A 45 -19.49 -8.18 -24.04
N GLN A 46 -20.45 -9.07 -23.84
CA GLN A 46 -20.89 -9.46 -22.51
C GLN A 46 -19.78 -10.20 -21.76
N ALA A 47 -19.12 -11.15 -22.40
CA ALA A 47 -17.98 -11.87 -21.83
C ALA A 47 -16.87 -10.88 -21.45
N TRP A 48 -16.53 -9.96 -22.35
CA TRP A 48 -15.51 -8.94 -22.10
C TRP A 48 -15.85 -8.07 -20.89
N ALA A 49 -17.09 -7.58 -20.78
CA ALA A 49 -17.53 -6.79 -19.64
C ALA A 49 -17.48 -7.55 -18.30
N ILE A 50 -17.77 -8.85 -18.32
CA ILE A 50 -17.67 -9.71 -17.13
C ILE A 50 -16.20 -9.87 -16.71
N TYR A 51 -15.30 -10.16 -17.67
CA TYR A 51 -13.87 -10.29 -17.39
C TYR A 51 -13.26 -8.98 -16.93
N GLU A 52 -13.59 -7.85 -17.57
CA GLU A 52 -13.11 -6.54 -17.16
C GLU A 52 -13.55 -6.22 -15.74
N ARG A 53 -14.82 -6.46 -15.39
CA ARG A 53 -15.30 -6.27 -14.02
C ARG A 53 -14.54 -7.14 -13.03
N ALA A 54 -14.37 -8.44 -13.32
CA ALA A 54 -13.67 -9.35 -12.43
C ALA A 54 -12.21 -8.93 -12.20
N GLU A 55 -11.51 -8.46 -13.23
CA GLU A 55 -10.13 -7.94 -13.07
C GLU A 55 -10.09 -6.59 -12.33
N ARG A 56 -11.07 -5.72 -12.54
CA ARG A 56 -11.20 -4.46 -11.80
C ARG A 56 -11.47 -4.69 -10.32
N ASP A 57 -12.31 -5.67 -9.99
CA ASP A 57 -12.60 -6.03 -8.60
C ASP A 57 -11.32 -6.53 -7.90
N LYS A 58 -10.54 -7.41 -8.56
CA LYS A 58 -9.22 -7.85 -8.04
C LYS A 58 -8.24 -6.69 -7.84
N GLU A 59 -8.18 -5.76 -8.79
CA GLU A 59 -7.32 -4.58 -8.67
C GLU A 59 -7.77 -3.69 -7.51
N GLN A 60 -9.07 -3.46 -7.37
CA GLN A 60 -9.62 -2.66 -6.28
C GLN A 60 -9.34 -3.29 -4.91
N ASP A 61 -9.44 -4.61 -4.80
CA ASP A 61 -9.12 -5.35 -3.57
C ASP A 61 -7.63 -5.21 -3.19
N ARG A 62 -6.73 -5.34 -4.16
CA ARG A 62 -5.28 -5.12 -3.96
C ARG A 62 -4.99 -3.70 -3.51
N GLN A 63 -5.58 -2.70 -4.18
CA GLN A 63 -5.42 -1.29 -3.82
C GLN A 63 -5.93 -1.01 -2.41
N ASN A 64 -7.09 -1.56 -2.04
CA ASN A 64 -7.64 -1.44 -0.70
C ASN A 64 -6.71 -2.06 0.35
N SER A 65 -6.12 -3.22 0.07
CA SER A 65 -5.18 -3.86 0.98
C SER A 65 -3.89 -3.06 1.15
N ILE A 66 -3.34 -2.51 0.06
CA ILE A 66 -2.17 -1.60 0.12
C ILE A 66 -2.49 -0.35 0.92
N ASN A 67 -3.64 0.30 0.66
CA ASN A 67 -4.07 1.47 1.40
C ASN A 67 -4.18 1.19 2.90
N LYS A 68 -4.70 0.03 3.28
CA LYS A 68 -4.77 -0.40 4.67
C LYS A 68 -3.38 -0.63 5.28
N ALA A 69 -2.47 -1.29 4.57
CA ALA A 69 -1.10 -1.48 5.02
C ALA A 69 -0.39 -0.14 5.26
N VAL A 70 -0.58 0.84 4.38
CA VAL A 70 -0.04 2.20 4.55
C VAL A 70 -0.63 2.88 5.79
N GLN A 71 -1.94 2.81 6.00
CA GLN A 71 -2.59 3.40 7.17
C GLN A 71 -2.19 2.72 8.49
N ASP A 72 -2.04 1.40 8.49
CA ASP A 72 -1.56 0.63 9.65
C ASP A 72 -0.09 0.97 9.94
N GLY A 73 0.74 1.08 8.90
CA GLY A 73 2.13 1.52 9.00
C GLY A 73 2.26 2.93 9.59
N GLN A 74 1.47 3.88 9.10
CA GLN A 74 1.48 5.25 9.63
C GLN A 74 1.06 5.29 11.11
N ARG A 75 0.03 4.55 11.50
CA ARG A 75 -0.39 4.45 12.91
C ARG A 75 0.72 3.90 13.82
N LYS A 76 1.51 2.93 13.35
CA LYS A 76 2.66 2.41 14.09
C LYS A 76 3.77 3.46 14.24
N ILE A 77 4.02 4.24 13.18
CA ILE A 77 4.99 5.36 13.23
C ILE A 77 4.53 6.40 14.26
N ASP A 78 3.26 6.81 14.20
CA ASP A 78 2.73 7.82 15.11
C ASP A 78 2.80 7.36 16.58
N SER A 79 2.50 6.09 16.85
CA SER A 79 2.67 5.47 18.18
C SER A 79 4.12 5.51 18.63
N ALA A 80 5.07 5.06 17.79
CA ALA A 80 6.49 5.06 18.14
C ALA A 80 7.01 6.48 18.40
N ILE A 81 6.54 7.48 17.64
CA ILE A 81 6.87 8.89 17.89
C ILE A 81 6.33 9.36 19.25
N ALA A 82 5.08 9.04 19.59
CA ALA A 82 4.48 9.40 20.86
C ALA A 82 5.21 8.74 22.06
N ASP A 83 5.57 7.47 21.91
CA ASP A 83 6.34 6.71 22.90
C ASP A 83 7.74 7.33 23.07
N ALA A 84 8.42 7.67 21.96
CA ALA A 84 9.71 8.34 21.99
C ALA A 84 9.67 9.74 22.63
N VAL A 85 8.59 10.51 22.41
CA VAL A 85 8.39 11.81 23.09
C VAL A 85 8.25 11.61 24.59
N THR A 86 7.44 10.62 25.01
CA THR A 86 7.24 10.28 26.43
C THR A 86 8.56 9.85 27.08
N ALA A 87 9.34 8.99 26.41
CA ALA A 87 10.64 8.55 26.87
C ALA A 87 11.63 9.71 27.00
N ARG A 88 11.70 10.61 26.00
CA ARG A 88 12.57 11.81 26.06
C ARG A 88 12.19 12.76 27.20
N ALA A 89 10.89 12.94 27.46
CA ALA A 89 10.43 13.76 28.58
C ALA A 89 10.86 13.17 29.94
N ALA A 90 10.71 11.85 30.10
CA ALA A 90 11.17 11.15 31.30
C ALA A 90 12.69 11.24 31.47
N ALA A 91 13.45 10.98 30.41
CA ALA A 91 14.92 11.11 30.39
C ALA A 91 15.37 12.54 30.75
N GLY A 92 14.77 13.57 30.15
CA GLY A 92 15.08 14.97 30.44
C GLY A 92 14.71 15.39 31.87
N SER A 93 13.67 14.80 32.47
CA SER A 93 13.35 14.99 33.88
C SER A 93 14.43 14.37 34.79
N LEU A 94 14.81 13.12 34.51
CA LEU A 94 15.84 12.39 35.25
C LEU A 94 17.20 13.09 35.17
N GLN A 95 17.60 13.53 33.97
CA GLN A 95 18.87 14.24 33.77
C GLN A 95 18.93 15.54 34.58
N ARG A 96 17.83 16.31 34.66
CA ARG A 96 17.77 17.50 35.53
C ARG A 96 17.91 17.16 37.01
N THR A 97 17.30 16.08 37.48
CA THR A 97 17.46 15.61 38.87
C THR A 97 18.90 15.17 39.16
N VAL A 98 19.54 14.48 38.21
CA VAL A 98 20.94 14.06 38.31
C VAL A 98 21.89 15.25 38.32
N ASP A 99 21.63 16.27 37.49
CA ASP A 99 22.40 17.51 37.44
C ASP A 99 22.27 18.31 38.75
N ASP A 100 21.06 18.45 39.32
CA ASP A 100 20.84 19.10 40.62
C ASP A 100 21.58 18.37 41.75
N LEU A 101 21.49 17.03 41.80
CA LEU A 101 22.21 16.24 42.81
C LEU A 101 23.73 16.37 42.67
N THR A 102 24.22 16.35 41.43
CA THR A 102 25.62 16.56 41.08
C THR A 102 26.12 17.93 41.54
N GLU A 103 25.31 18.98 41.33
CA GLU A 103 25.66 20.34 41.75
C GLU A 103 25.67 20.48 43.29
N ARG A 104 24.71 19.85 43.99
CA ARG A 104 24.72 19.78 45.46
C ARG A 104 25.94 19.06 46.00
N LEU A 105 26.33 17.93 45.41
CA LEU A 105 27.54 17.18 45.78
C LEU A 105 28.80 18.01 45.60
N LYS A 106 28.92 18.80 44.52
CA LYS A 106 30.06 19.71 44.29
C LYS A 106 30.13 20.84 45.33
N ARG A 107 28.99 21.33 45.80
CA ARG A 107 28.89 22.45 46.75
C ARG A 107 29.05 22.05 48.23
N THR A 108 28.95 20.76 48.56
CA THR A 108 28.98 20.28 49.96
C THR A 108 30.44 20.09 50.42
N PRO A 109 30.97 20.90 51.35
CA PRO A 109 32.31 20.70 51.90
C PRO A 109 32.31 19.54 52.90
N SER A 110 33.42 18.78 52.97
CA SER A 110 33.61 17.82 54.06
C SER A 110 33.77 18.56 55.39
N SER A 111 32.81 18.39 56.30
CA SER A 111 32.86 18.98 57.65
C SER A 111 33.82 18.26 58.60
N ASN A 112 34.26 17.04 58.26
CA ASN A 112 35.19 16.23 59.06
C ASN A 112 36.52 16.04 58.34
N SER A 113 37.63 16.47 58.96
CA SER A 113 38.98 16.35 58.41
C SER A 113 39.41 14.88 58.26
N CYS A 114 39.00 14.01 59.19
CA CYS A 114 39.30 12.57 59.17
C CYS A 114 38.66 11.82 58.00
N THR A 115 37.55 12.33 57.44
CA THR A 115 36.80 11.68 56.35
C THR A 115 36.85 12.46 55.03
N ALA A 116 37.56 13.58 54.99
CA ALA A 116 37.56 14.49 53.84
C ALA A 116 38.01 13.81 52.53
N ALA A 117 39.11 13.05 52.56
CA ALA A 117 39.59 12.33 51.39
C ALA A 117 38.59 11.26 50.89
N ALA A 118 37.97 10.51 51.82
CA ALA A 118 36.97 9.49 51.49
C ALA A 118 35.69 10.11 50.89
N SER A 119 35.20 11.22 51.47
CA SER A 119 34.04 11.96 50.94
C SER A 119 34.30 12.54 49.55
N GLN A 120 35.53 13.01 49.28
CA GLN A 120 35.93 13.54 47.98
C GLN A 120 36.04 12.44 46.92
N ALA A 121 36.53 11.25 47.29
CA ALA A 121 36.53 10.09 46.42
C ALA A 121 35.10 9.64 46.06
N ALA A 122 34.20 9.55 47.06
CA ALA A 122 32.80 9.20 46.84
C ALA A 122 32.08 10.20 45.92
N ALA A 123 32.31 11.51 46.10
CA ALA A 123 31.76 12.53 45.22
C ALA A 123 32.25 12.37 43.77
N ARG A 124 33.55 12.11 43.55
CA ARG A 124 34.09 11.84 42.21
C ARG A 124 33.46 10.61 41.56
N THR A 125 33.27 9.52 42.32
CA THR A 125 32.59 8.32 41.82
C THR A 125 31.14 8.61 41.42
N ALA A 126 30.41 9.37 42.23
CA ALA A 126 29.03 9.78 41.91
C ALA A 126 28.96 10.60 40.61
N LEU A 127 29.91 11.50 40.37
CA LEU A 127 30.00 12.29 39.13
C LEU A 127 30.25 11.41 37.90
N VAL A 128 31.13 10.41 38.01
CA VAL A 128 31.40 9.46 36.92
C VAL A 128 30.18 8.60 36.62
N LEU A 129 29.50 8.10 37.67
CA LEU A 129 28.24 7.36 37.49
C LEU A 129 27.18 8.21 36.79
N ALA A 130 27.03 9.48 37.17
CA ALA A 130 26.10 10.40 36.52
C ALA A 130 26.38 10.56 35.02
N ASP A 131 27.64 10.75 34.62
CA ASP A 131 28.03 10.84 33.19
C ASP A 131 27.79 9.50 32.45
N LEU A 132 28.13 8.37 33.08
CA LEU A 132 27.89 7.05 32.51
C LEU A 132 26.39 6.79 32.30
N PHE A 133 25.55 7.12 33.28
CA PHE A 133 24.10 7.00 33.16
C PHE A 133 23.56 7.85 32.01
N LYS A 134 24.03 9.09 31.87
CA LYS A 134 23.62 9.98 30.77
C LYS A 134 23.98 9.41 29.39
N ARG A 135 25.20 8.88 29.23
CA ARG A 135 25.63 8.27 27.97
C ARG A 135 24.89 6.97 27.67
N ALA A 136 24.64 6.15 28.70
CA ALA A 136 23.91 4.91 28.55
C ALA A 136 22.45 5.14 28.13
N ASP A 137 21.79 6.11 28.77
CA ASP A 137 20.42 6.53 28.44
C ASP A 137 20.34 7.09 27.01
N GLN A 138 21.28 7.97 26.63
CA GLN A 138 21.35 8.48 25.26
C GLN A 138 21.53 7.34 24.24
N ARG A 139 22.45 6.41 24.49
CA ARG A 139 22.70 5.28 23.59
C ARG A 139 21.49 4.34 23.49
N ALA A 140 20.78 4.12 24.60
CA ALA A 140 19.55 3.34 24.60
C ALA A 140 18.47 4.02 23.75
N GLY A 141 18.34 5.35 23.82
CA GLY A 141 17.43 6.13 22.99
C GLY A 141 17.75 6.04 21.50
N ASP A 142 19.04 6.12 21.12
CA ASP A 142 19.46 5.99 19.72
C ASP A 142 19.12 4.59 19.17
N LEU A 143 19.41 3.53 19.95
CA LEU A 143 19.10 2.15 19.57
C LEU A 143 17.59 1.90 19.46
N ALA A 144 16.79 2.48 20.36
CA ALA A 144 15.35 2.39 20.29
C ALA A 144 14.81 3.06 19.02
N ALA A 145 15.33 4.22 18.64
CA ALA A 145 14.93 4.91 17.42
C ALA A 145 15.22 4.08 16.15
N ASP A 146 16.42 3.49 16.07
CA ASP A 146 16.79 2.60 14.96
C ASP A 146 15.91 1.34 14.90
N ALA A 147 15.62 0.75 16.07
CA ALA A 147 14.76 -0.43 16.18
C ALA A 147 13.32 -0.11 15.76
N ASP A 148 12.75 1.01 16.20
CA ASP A 148 11.39 1.42 15.83
C ASP A 148 11.28 1.72 14.34
N GLN A 149 12.29 2.40 13.77
CA GLN A 149 12.33 2.71 12.34
C GLN A 149 12.42 1.44 11.48
N SER A 150 13.33 0.52 11.84
CA SER A 150 13.50 -0.74 11.11
C SER A 150 12.25 -1.61 11.21
N ARG A 151 11.67 -1.74 12.40
CA ARG A 151 10.44 -2.52 12.62
C ARG A 151 9.23 -1.94 11.90
N SER A 152 9.05 -0.62 11.95
CA SER A 152 7.98 0.07 11.22
C SER A 152 8.03 -0.24 9.71
N ARG A 153 9.22 -0.12 9.12
CA ARG A 153 9.44 -0.42 7.70
C ARG A 153 9.20 -1.89 7.38
N GLY A 154 9.76 -2.79 8.18
CA GLY A 154 9.61 -4.24 7.99
C GLY A 154 8.16 -4.69 8.01
N VAL A 155 7.41 -4.31 9.05
CA VAL A 155 5.99 -4.68 9.17
C VAL A 155 5.15 -4.09 8.04
N THR A 156 5.43 -2.87 7.59
CA THR A 156 4.70 -2.27 6.47
C THR A 156 4.97 -3.03 5.17
N CYS A 157 6.23 -3.45 4.93
CA CYS A 157 6.57 -4.27 3.76
C CYS A 157 5.89 -5.65 3.80
N GLU A 158 5.89 -6.33 4.95
CA GLU A 158 5.21 -7.61 5.12
C GLU A 158 3.70 -7.50 4.86
N GLN A 159 3.06 -6.48 5.44
CA GLN A 159 1.63 -6.24 5.24
C GLN A 159 1.27 -5.89 3.78
N ALA A 160 2.12 -5.12 3.10
CA ALA A 160 1.94 -4.80 1.69
C ALA A 160 2.08 -6.06 0.82
N TYR A 161 3.09 -6.89 1.08
CA TYR A 161 3.29 -8.15 0.37
C TYR A 161 2.10 -9.11 0.54
N ASP A 162 1.67 -9.32 1.79
CA ASP A 162 0.51 -10.15 2.12
C ASP A 162 -0.78 -9.65 1.48
N GLY A 163 -0.88 -8.34 1.23
CA GLY A 163 -2.03 -7.70 0.61
C GLY A 163 -2.11 -7.85 -0.91
N VAL A 164 -0.99 -8.07 -1.59
CA VAL A 164 -0.94 -8.24 -3.06
C VAL A 164 -0.96 -9.72 -3.45
N TRP A 165 -0.46 -10.59 -2.57
CA TRP A 165 -0.34 -12.01 -2.84
C TRP A 165 -1.59 -12.85 -2.52
N LYS A 166 -2.48 -12.36 -1.64
CA LYS A 166 -3.78 -12.98 -1.37
C LYS A 166 -4.75 -12.76 -2.53
#